data_AF-A0A0F9KNP3-F1
#
_entry.id   AF-A0A0F9KNP3-F1
#
_cell.length_a   1.000
_cell.length_b   1.000
_cell.length_c   1.000
_cell.angle_alpha   90.00
_cell.angle_beta   90.00
_cell.angle_gamma   90.00
#
_symmetry.space_group_name_H-M   'P 1'
#
loop_
_entity.id
_entity.type
_entity.pdbx_description
1 polymer ?
#
loop_
_entity_poly.entity_id
_entity_poly.type
_entity_poly.pdbx_seq_one_letter_code
_entity_poly.pdbx_strand_id
1 'polypeptide(L)'
;MNISNSIRLKSSAPMALMIGALLVTLVMFSLMLKKQSDLINIQADVFVPADSSILNADRDLYQARQAINMIIANRGNTAELEIDREKNTQQVSQGYAKFLGYISDYDDIKSQLPNFDEAFSAWQETSAVLLKTDINDNETNLTRSDYISVNAINNDLPPAFVIKELITNERFGAGITSRNIDSNQANT
;
A
#
# COMPACT_ATOMS: atom_id res chain seq x y z
N MET A 1 12.60 -70.40 31.78
CA MET A 1 13.60 -69.82 32.69
C MET A 1 13.89 -68.39 32.25
N ASN A 2 13.68 -67.45 33.18
CA ASN A 2 13.90 -65.98 33.15
C ASN A 2 13.06 -65.10 32.20
N ILE A 3 11.92 -64.63 32.74
CA ILE A 3 11.17 -63.45 32.30
C ILE A 3 11.61 -62.28 33.20
N SER A 4 12.75 -61.64 32.91
CA SER A 4 13.21 -60.46 33.64
C SER A 4 12.71 -59.18 32.98
N ASN A 5 11.39 -58.95 33.00
CA ASN A 5 10.78 -57.72 32.48
C ASN A 5 9.95 -57.11 33.61
N SER A 6 10.18 -55.83 33.98
CA SER A 6 9.10 -54.82 34.14
C SER A 6 9.27 -53.67 35.16
N ILE A 7 10.38 -53.47 35.90
CA ILE A 7 10.48 -52.24 36.74
C ILE A 7 11.05 -51.05 35.95
N ARG A 8 12.18 -51.24 35.26
CA ARG A 8 12.82 -50.16 34.47
C ARG A 8 12.01 -49.75 33.23
N LEU A 9 11.25 -50.68 32.66
CA LEU A 9 10.40 -50.41 31.49
C LEU A 9 9.10 -49.68 31.88
N LYS A 10 8.58 -49.90 33.09
CA LYS A 10 7.35 -49.24 33.58
C LYS A 10 7.57 -47.75 33.88
N SER A 11 8.73 -47.36 34.39
CA SER A 11 9.04 -45.96 34.73
C SER A 11 9.69 -45.16 33.59
N SER A 12 10.33 -45.81 32.62
CA SER A 12 10.93 -45.13 31.45
C SER A 12 9.94 -44.80 30.35
N ALA A 13 8.81 -45.52 30.26
CA ALA A 13 7.75 -45.27 29.28
C ALA A 13 7.18 -43.82 29.32
N PRO A 14 6.77 -43.26 30.48
CA PRO A 14 6.29 -41.88 30.53
C PRO A 14 7.39 -40.85 30.24
N MET A 15 8.64 -41.15 30.58
CA MET A 15 9.77 -40.26 30.28
C MET A 15 10.10 -40.24 28.78
N ALA A 16 10.09 -41.41 28.12
CA ALA A 16 10.25 -41.51 26.68
C ALA A 16 9.11 -40.81 25.92
N LEU A 17 7.89 -40.90 26.44
CA LEU A 17 6.73 -40.19 25.90
C LEU A 17 6.91 -38.66 26.02
N MET A 18 7.35 -38.16 27.17
CA MET A 18 7.64 -36.73 27.37
C MET A 18 8.72 -36.22 26.41
N ILE A 19 9.81 -36.98 26.23
CA ILE A 19 10.87 -36.64 25.29
C ILE A 19 10.32 -36.64 23.86
N GLY A 20 9.50 -37.63 23.48
CA GLY A 20 8.85 -37.69 22.18
C GLY A 20 7.91 -36.50 21.94
N ALA A 21 7.09 -36.14 22.94
CA ALA A 21 6.21 -34.98 22.88
C ALA A 21 7.00 -33.68 22.72
N LEU A 22 8.11 -33.52 23.45
CA LEU A 22 9.00 -32.36 23.33
C LEU A 22 9.64 -32.26 21.93
N LEU A 23 10.04 -33.38 21.34
CA LEU A 23 10.59 -33.39 19.97
C LEU A 23 9.51 -33.00 18.95
N VAL A 24 8.28 -33.51 19.10
CA VAL A 24 7.16 -33.17 18.23
C VAL A 24 6.82 -31.68 18.32
N THR A 25 6.77 -31.10 19.53
CA THR A 25 6.49 -29.66 19.69
C THR A 25 7.59 -28.80 19.08
N LEU A 26 8.88 -29.18 19.21
CA LEU A 26 9.99 -28.48 18.56
C LEU A 26 9.90 -28.52 17.03
N VAL A 27 9.52 -29.66 16.45
CA VAL A 27 9.31 -29.78 15.00
C VAL A 27 8.12 -28.92 14.55
N MET A 28 6.99 -29.00 15.24
CA MET A 28 5.81 -28.16 14.95
C MET A 28 6.14 -26.67 15.02
N PHE A 29 6.88 -26.25 16.06
CA PHE A 29 7.31 -24.87 16.21
C PHE A 29 8.25 -24.43 15.09
N SER A 30 9.20 -25.29 14.68
CA SER A 30 10.09 -25.01 13.55
C SER A 30 9.32 -24.82 12.24
N LEU A 31 8.31 -25.65 11.98
CA LEU A 31 7.44 -25.51 10.80
C LEU A 31 6.61 -24.21 10.86
N MET A 32 6.09 -23.86 12.05
CA MET A 32 5.33 -22.64 12.26
C MET A 32 6.19 -21.37 12.08
N LEU A 33 7.45 -21.41 12.52
CA LEU A 33 8.41 -20.32 12.31
C LEU A 33 8.75 -20.13 10.84
N LYS A 34 8.92 -21.23 10.08
CA LYS A 34 9.15 -21.14 8.62
C LYS A 34 7.98 -20.44 7.91
N LYS A 35 6.73 -20.83 8.20
CA LYS A 35 5.54 -20.19 7.63
C LYS A 35 5.43 -18.71 8.00
N GLN A 36 5.79 -18.33 9.23
CA GLN A 36 5.79 -16.92 9.65
C GLN A 36 6.92 -16.14 8.99
N SER A 37 8.08 -16.76 8.76
CA SER A 37 9.21 -16.12 8.06
C SER A 37 8.82 -15.71 6.65
N ASP A 38 8.10 -16.56 5.91
CA ASP A 38 7.67 -16.24 4.55
C ASP A 38 6.71 -15.03 4.51
N LEU A 39 5.80 -14.95 5.51
CA LEU A 39 4.91 -13.81 5.66
C LEU A 39 5.66 -12.52 6.00
N ILE A 40 6.66 -12.59 6.87
CA ILE A 40 7.51 -11.46 7.23
C ILE A 40 8.29 -10.97 6.00
N ASN A 41 8.82 -11.89 5.19
CA ASN A 41 9.54 -11.55 3.97
C ASN A 41 8.62 -10.85 2.95
N ILE A 42 7.43 -11.40 2.70
CA ILE A 42 6.43 -10.74 1.83
C ILE A 42 6.07 -9.35 2.35
N GLN A 43 5.84 -9.21 3.65
CA GLN A 43 5.52 -7.91 4.26
C GLN A 43 6.67 -6.91 4.11
N ALA A 44 7.92 -7.35 4.30
CA ALA A 44 9.10 -6.50 4.24
C ALA A 44 9.50 -6.12 2.81
N ASP A 45 9.38 -7.06 1.87
CA ASP A 45 9.90 -6.89 0.51
C ASP A 45 8.86 -6.35 -0.48
N VAL A 46 7.57 -6.56 -0.19
CA VAL A 46 6.47 -6.12 -1.07
C VAL A 46 5.71 -4.97 -0.43
N PHE A 47 5.06 -5.22 0.70
CA PHE A 47 4.04 -4.30 1.21
C PHE A 47 4.62 -3.05 1.88
N VAL A 48 5.74 -3.13 2.60
CA VAL A 48 6.40 -1.94 3.18
C VAL A 48 6.91 -0.99 2.08
N PRO A 49 7.59 -1.46 1.01
CA PRO A 49 7.97 -0.62 -0.11
C PRO A 49 6.77 -0.08 -0.91
N ALA A 50 5.72 -0.89 -1.07
CA ALA A 50 4.46 -0.46 -1.68
C ALA A 50 3.82 0.71 -0.91
N ASP A 51 3.64 0.55 0.41
CA ASP A 51 3.12 1.57 1.33
C ASP A 51 3.93 2.86 1.24
N SER A 52 5.26 2.73 1.24
CA SER A 52 6.17 3.87 1.14
C SER A 52 6.04 4.59 -0.20
N SER A 53 5.84 3.84 -1.29
CA SER A 53 5.73 4.40 -2.65
C SER A 53 4.43 5.18 -2.83
N ILE A 54 3.31 4.62 -2.36
CA ILE A 54 2.02 5.31 -2.44
C ILE A 54 1.97 6.52 -1.50
N LEU A 55 2.54 6.42 -0.29
CA LEU A 55 2.61 7.55 0.64
C LEU A 55 3.43 8.72 0.09
N ASN A 56 4.53 8.42 -0.62
CA ASN A 56 5.30 9.44 -1.32
C ASN A 56 4.46 10.10 -2.42
N ALA A 57 3.72 9.32 -3.21
CA ALA A 57 2.80 9.86 -4.22
C ALA A 57 1.73 10.78 -3.59
N ASP A 58 1.11 10.39 -2.48
CA ASP A 58 0.17 11.23 -1.73
C ASP A 58 0.78 12.57 -1.32
N ARG A 59 1.99 12.53 -0.74
CA ARG A 59 2.72 13.73 -0.32
C ARG A 59 2.98 14.65 -1.51
N ASP A 60 3.45 14.09 -2.62
CA ASP A 60 3.83 14.88 -3.79
C ASP A 60 2.58 15.49 -4.44
N LEU A 61 1.45 14.78 -4.46
CA LEU A 61 0.17 15.31 -4.92
C LEU A 61 -0.30 16.48 -4.06
N TYR A 62 -0.19 16.37 -2.73
CA TYR A 62 -0.48 17.46 -1.83
C TYR A 62 0.42 18.67 -2.07
N GLN A 63 1.71 18.46 -2.30
CA GLN A 63 2.67 19.53 -2.58
C GLN A 63 2.37 20.24 -3.91
N ALA A 64 2.02 19.49 -4.96
CA ALA A 64 1.59 20.07 -6.24
C ALA A 64 0.33 20.94 -6.07
N ARG A 65 -0.65 20.47 -5.31
CA ARG A 65 -1.85 21.27 -4.97
C ARG A 65 -1.51 22.53 -4.17
N GLN A 66 -0.56 22.42 -3.24
CA GLN A 66 -0.16 23.58 -2.45
C GLN A 66 0.51 24.65 -3.33
N ALA A 67 1.35 24.25 -4.29
CA ALA A 67 1.95 25.15 -5.26
C ALA A 67 0.88 25.86 -6.10
N ILE A 68 -0.14 25.14 -6.58
CA ILE A 68 -1.30 25.72 -7.27
C ILE A 68 -1.94 26.81 -6.40
N ASN A 69 -2.30 26.49 -5.16
CA ASN A 69 -2.93 27.44 -4.25
C ASN A 69 -2.07 28.69 -3.99
N MET A 70 -0.75 28.54 -3.94
CA MET A 70 0.18 29.67 -3.80
C MET A 70 0.21 30.55 -5.06
N ILE A 71 0.19 29.96 -6.25
CA ILE A 71 0.12 30.69 -7.53
C ILE A 71 -1.19 31.50 -7.60
N ILE A 72 -2.33 30.86 -7.32
CA ILE A 72 -3.66 31.50 -7.36
C ILE A 72 -3.75 32.63 -6.33
N ALA A 73 -3.19 32.44 -5.14
CA ALA A 73 -3.16 33.46 -4.10
C ALA A 73 -2.14 34.58 -4.37
N ASN A 74 -1.43 34.55 -5.50
CA ASN A 74 -0.32 35.43 -5.85
C ASN A 74 0.73 35.53 -4.74
N ARG A 75 1.09 34.37 -4.16
CA ARG A 75 2.06 34.25 -3.06
C ARG A 75 3.28 33.45 -3.51
N GLY A 76 4.44 34.08 -3.45
CA GLY A 76 5.71 33.45 -3.83
C GLY A 76 6.08 33.71 -5.28
N ASN A 77 7.08 32.99 -5.78
CA ASN A 77 7.54 33.11 -7.16
C ASN A 77 6.79 32.12 -8.04
N THR A 78 5.91 32.61 -8.92
CA THR A 78 5.09 31.78 -9.81
C THR A 78 5.92 30.81 -10.66
N ALA A 79 7.08 31.22 -11.17
CA ALA A 79 7.92 30.35 -11.99
C ALA A 79 8.53 29.20 -11.19
N GLU A 80 8.96 29.46 -9.95
CA GLU A 80 9.48 28.43 -9.05
C GLU A 80 8.38 27.46 -8.61
N LEU A 81 7.20 27.99 -8.25
CA LEU A 81 6.04 27.19 -7.87
C LEU A 81 5.54 26.30 -9.00
N GLU A 82 5.61 26.76 -10.25
CA GLU A 82 5.21 25.96 -11.40
C GLU A 82 6.19 24.80 -11.63
N ILE A 83 7.50 25.05 -11.50
CA ILE A 83 8.52 24.00 -11.55
C ILE A 83 8.27 22.95 -10.46
N ASP A 84 7.99 23.40 -9.22
CA ASP A 84 7.68 22.49 -8.12
C ASP A 84 6.39 21.70 -8.36
N ARG A 85 5.35 22.35 -8.90
CA ARG A 85 4.09 21.69 -9.27
C ARG A 85 4.32 20.59 -10.30
N GLU A 86 5.03 20.87 -11.39
CA GLU A 86 5.33 19.90 -12.45
C GLU A 86 6.15 18.73 -11.91
N LYS A 87 7.22 19.03 -11.17
CA LYS A 87 8.08 18.02 -10.55
C LYS A 87 7.30 17.10 -9.63
N ASN A 88 6.45 17.65 -8.77
CA ASN A 88 5.66 16.88 -7.83
C ASN A 88 4.61 16.03 -8.56
N THR A 89 3.93 16.59 -9.58
CA THR A 89 2.99 15.85 -10.44
C THR A 89 3.65 14.66 -11.13
N GLN A 90 4.90 14.83 -11.60
CA GLN A 90 5.67 13.73 -12.17
C GLN A 90 5.99 12.65 -11.12
N GLN A 91 6.37 13.06 -9.90
CA GLN A 91 6.67 12.13 -8.81
C GLN A 91 5.45 11.34 -8.34
N VAL A 92 4.25 11.92 -8.38
CA VAL A 92 2.98 11.21 -8.14
C VAL A 92 2.84 10.01 -9.08
N SER A 93 3.01 10.23 -10.39
CA SER A 93 2.93 9.17 -11.40
C SER A 93 3.97 8.08 -11.17
N GLN A 94 5.21 8.49 -10.83
CA GLN A 94 6.30 7.54 -10.55
C GLN A 94 6.04 6.72 -9.28
N GLY A 95 5.53 7.35 -8.22
CA GLY A 95 5.20 6.69 -6.96
C GLY A 95 4.08 5.67 -7.14
N TYR A 96 3.04 6.04 -7.90
CA TYR A 96 1.95 5.13 -8.24
C TYR A 96 2.41 3.95 -9.11
N ALA A 97 3.23 4.19 -10.12
CA ALA A 97 3.79 3.12 -10.95
C ALA A 97 4.68 2.16 -10.14
N LYS A 98 5.50 2.68 -9.21
CA LYS A 98 6.27 1.84 -8.27
C LYS A 98 5.37 1.00 -7.38
N PHE A 99 4.32 1.61 -6.83
CA PHE A 99 3.32 0.91 -6.04
C PHE A 99 2.72 -0.28 -6.82
N LEU A 100 2.24 -0.05 -8.05
CA LEU A 100 1.73 -1.12 -8.92
C LEU A 100 2.77 -2.20 -9.22
N GLY A 101 4.05 -1.82 -9.34
CA GLY A 101 5.15 -2.76 -9.50
C GLY A 101 5.31 -3.71 -8.31
N TYR A 102 5.24 -3.20 -7.08
CA TYR A 102 5.33 -4.03 -5.88
C TYR A 102 4.15 -5.00 -5.76
N ILE A 103 2.92 -4.56 -6.04
CA ILE A 103 1.72 -5.41 -5.93
C ILE A 103 1.38 -6.16 -7.24
N SER A 104 2.33 -6.28 -8.16
CA SER A 104 2.08 -6.86 -9.49
C SER A 104 1.61 -8.32 -9.44
N ASP A 105 2.01 -9.09 -8.43
CA ASP A 105 1.58 -10.47 -8.21
C ASP A 105 0.26 -10.61 -7.40
N TYR A 106 -0.39 -9.49 -7.07
CA TYR A 106 -1.58 -9.42 -6.22
C TYR A 106 -2.77 -8.82 -6.99
N ASP A 107 -3.30 -9.60 -7.95
CA ASP A 107 -4.42 -9.20 -8.80
C ASP A 107 -5.70 -8.87 -8.02
N ASP A 108 -5.92 -9.53 -6.89
CA ASP A 108 -7.01 -9.28 -5.96
C ASP A 108 -6.98 -7.85 -5.41
N ILE A 109 -5.81 -7.38 -5.01
CA ILE A 109 -5.60 -6.01 -4.51
C ILE A 109 -5.72 -5.01 -5.67
N LYS A 110 -5.06 -5.29 -6.81
CA LYS A 110 -5.11 -4.41 -7.99
C LYS A 110 -6.54 -4.19 -8.50
N SER A 111 -7.37 -5.23 -8.49
CA SER A 111 -8.76 -5.17 -8.97
C SER A 111 -9.68 -4.28 -8.13
N GLN A 112 -9.31 -4.02 -6.87
CA GLN A 112 -10.05 -3.17 -5.94
C GLN A 112 -9.59 -1.71 -6.00
N LEU A 113 -8.52 -1.41 -6.74
CA LEU A 113 -8.03 -0.05 -6.84
C LEU A 113 -9.00 0.82 -7.65
N PRO A 114 -9.28 2.04 -7.18
CA PRO A 114 -10.01 3.01 -7.99
C PRO A 114 -9.20 3.38 -9.24
N ASN A 115 -9.88 3.89 -10.27
CA ASN A 115 -9.23 4.31 -11.51
C ASN A 115 -8.38 5.58 -11.30
N PHE A 116 -7.17 5.39 -10.77
CA PHE A 116 -6.26 6.46 -10.42
C PHE A 116 -5.85 7.27 -11.64
N ASP A 117 -5.52 6.62 -12.76
CA ASP A 117 -5.01 7.31 -13.95
C ASP A 117 -6.05 8.27 -14.52
N GLU A 118 -7.33 7.87 -14.55
CA GLU A 118 -8.44 8.72 -14.96
C GLU A 118 -8.61 9.92 -14.03
N ALA A 119 -8.69 9.66 -12.71
CA ALA A 119 -8.87 10.72 -11.72
C ALA A 119 -7.68 11.70 -11.68
N PHE A 120 -6.46 11.19 -11.80
CA PHE A 120 -5.24 11.99 -11.79
C PHE A 120 -5.09 12.81 -13.08
N SER A 121 -5.46 12.26 -14.23
CA SER A 121 -5.49 13.01 -15.49
C SER A 121 -6.53 14.12 -15.46
N ALA A 122 -7.74 13.84 -14.99
CA ALA A 122 -8.79 14.85 -14.83
C ALA A 122 -8.37 15.99 -13.87
N TRP A 123 -7.70 15.65 -12.77
CA TRP A 123 -7.17 16.64 -11.83
C TRP A 123 -6.07 17.51 -12.48
N GLN A 124 -5.14 16.93 -13.24
CA GLN A 124 -4.11 17.68 -13.95
C GLN A 124 -4.70 18.63 -15.00
N GLU A 125 -5.70 18.19 -15.76
CA GLU A 125 -6.38 19.03 -16.74
C GLU A 125 -7.10 20.21 -16.08
N THR A 126 -7.88 19.94 -15.03
CA THR A 126 -8.64 20.96 -14.30
C THR A 126 -7.71 21.99 -13.65
N SER A 127 -6.62 21.53 -13.03
CA SER A 127 -5.62 22.42 -12.42
C SER A 127 -4.86 23.28 -13.43
N ALA A 128 -4.54 22.75 -14.61
CA ALA A 128 -3.92 23.51 -15.69
C ALA A 128 -4.85 24.60 -16.25
N VAL A 129 -6.15 24.32 -16.36
CA VAL A 129 -7.15 25.33 -16.76
C VAL A 129 -7.20 26.46 -15.75
N LEU A 130 -7.26 26.14 -14.46
CA LEU A 130 -7.33 27.13 -13.38
C LEU A 130 -6.13 28.09 -13.39
N LEU A 131 -4.91 27.55 -13.50
CA LEU A 131 -3.70 28.37 -13.57
C LEU A 131 -3.67 29.29 -14.79
N LYS A 132 -4.20 28.84 -15.94
CA LYS A 132 -4.30 29.69 -17.13
C LYS A 132 -5.28 30.85 -16.95
N THR A 133 -6.38 30.64 -16.22
CA THR A 133 -7.32 31.72 -15.92
C THR A 133 -6.66 32.76 -15.01
N ASP A 134 -6.02 32.34 -13.92
CA ASP A 134 -5.40 33.28 -12.96
C ASP A 134 -4.18 34.02 -13.53
N ILE A 135 -3.39 33.40 -14.42
CA ILE A 135 -2.23 34.06 -15.05
C ILE A 135 -2.67 35.15 -16.05
N ASN A 136 -3.82 34.98 -16.69
CA ASN A 136 -4.31 35.93 -17.70
C ASN A 136 -5.14 37.06 -17.08
N ASP A 137 -5.87 36.78 -16.00
CA ASP A 137 -6.73 37.74 -15.32
C ASP A 137 -6.03 38.34 -14.10
N ASN A 138 -5.14 39.31 -14.34
CA ASN A 138 -4.61 40.19 -13.28
C ASN A 138 -5.69 41.09 -12.63
N GLU A 139 -6.97 40.91 -13.00
CA GLU A 139 -8.15 41.50 -12.36
C GLU A 139 -9.09 40.37 -11.93
N THR A 140 -9.23 40.19 -10.61
CA THR A 140 -10.02 39.13 -9.96
C THR A 140 -11.52 39.21 -10.30
N ASN A 141 -11.93 38.62 -11.42
CA ASN A 141 -13.33 38.29 -11.72
C ASN A 141 -13.41 36.82 -12.10
N LEU A 142 -13.17 35.94 -11.13
CA LEU A 142 -13.42 34.51 -11.25
C LEU A 142 -14.83 34.28 -11.83
N THR A 143 -14.93 33.60 -12.96
CA THR A 143 -16.24 33.27 -13.53
C THR A 143 -16.86 32.11 -12.76
N ARG A 144 -18.18 31.90 -12.89
CA ARG A 144 -18.86 30.76 -12.24
C ARG A 144 -18.27 29.40 -12.65
N SER A 145 -17.63 29.31 -13.83
CA SER A 145 -16.92 28.11 -14.28
C SER A 145 -15.59 27.91 -13.54
N ASP A 146 -14.86 28.99 -13.27
CA ASP A 146 -13.60 28.96 -12.53
C ASP A 146 -13.83 28.60 -11.06
N TYR A 147 -14.86 29.16 -10.43
CA TYR A 147 -15.23 28.80 -9.05
C TYR A 147 -15.57 27.32 -8.87
N ILE A 148 -16.25 26.71 -9.84
CA ILE A 148 -16.57 25.27 -9.80
C ILE A 148 -15.28 24.45 -9.93
N SER A 149 -14.36 24.87 -10.80
CA SER A 149 -13.06 24.23 -11.02
C SER A 149 -12.16 24.32 -9.79
N VAL A 150 -12.12 25.49 -9.12
CA VAL A 150 -11.39 25.72 -7.86
C VAL A 150 -11.93 24.82 -6.74
N ASN A 151 -13.25 24.73 -6.58
CA ASN A 151 -13.85 23.87 -5.56
C ASN A 151 -13.61 22.38 -5.85
N ALA A 152 -13.65 21.96 -7.11
CA ALA A 152 -13.34 20.58 -7.51
C ALA A 152 -11.88 20.23 -7.18
N ILE A 153 -10.90 21.08 -7.51
CA ILE A 153 -9.49 20.83 -7.18
C ILE A 153 -9.23 20.82 -5.67
N ASN A 154 -9.96 21.66 -4.92
CA ASN A 154 -9.79 21.75 -3.47
C ASN A 154 -10.45 20.59 -2.71
N ASN A 155 -11.53 20.02 -3.23
CA ASN A 155 -12.29 18.96 -2.59
C ASN A 155 -11.98 17.55 -3.13
N ASP A 156 -11.55 17.44 -4.39
CA ASP A 156 -11.35 16.16 -5.09
C ASP A 156 -9.86 15.97 -5.41
N LEU A 157 -9.11 15.55 -4.39
CA LEU A 157 -7.80 14.94 -4.62
C LEU A 157 -8.00 13.58 -5.31
N PRO A 158 -7.16 13.21 -6.29
CA PRO A 158 -7.09 11.85 -6.79
C PRO A 158 -7.08 10.85 -5.62
N PRO A 159 -7.66 9.65 -5.80
CA PRO A 159 -8.01 8.72 -4.72
C PRO A 159 -6.81 8.06 -4.02
N ALA A 160 -5.63 8.65 -4.09
CA ALA A 160 -4.40 8.17 -3.47
C ALA A 160 -4.59 7.90 -1.94
N PHE A 161 -5.43 8.71 -1.28
CA PHE A 161 -5.90 8.47 0.10
C PHE A 161 -6.74 7.19 0.28
N VAL A 162 -7.60 6.85 -0.69
CA VAL A 162 -8.46 5.64 -0.68
C VAL A 162 -7.61 4.37 -0.79
N ILE A 163 -6.50 4.44 -1.54
CA ILE A 163 -5.59 3.31 -1.74
C ILE A 163 -4.90 2.92 -0.42
N LYS A 164 -4.49 3.89 0.38
CA LYS A 164 -3.95 3.64 1.73
C LYS A 164 -4.95 2.93 2.63
N GLU A 165 -6.23 3.29 2.56
CA GLU A 165 -7.29 2.66 3.35
C GLU A 165 -7.58 1.22 2.90
N LEU A 166 -7.63 0.96 1.58
CA LEU A 166 -7.79 -0.38 1.01
C LEU A 166 -6.65 -1.33 1.44
N ILE A 167 -5.40 -0.88 1.33
CA ILE A 167 -4.23 -1.67 1.74
C ILE A 167 -4.23 -1.90 3.26
N THR A 168 -4.62 -0.88 4.04
CA THR A 168 -4.65 -1.01 5.50
C THR A 168 -5.71 -2.02 5.93
N ASN A 169 -6.87 -2.06 5.28
CA ASN A 169 -7.97 -2.98 5.61
C ASN A 169 -7.68 -4.43 5.18
N GLU A 170 -7.02 -4.64 4.04
CA GLU A 170 -6.53 -5.94 3.57
C GLU A 170 -5.53 -6.60 4.54
N ARG A 171 -4.73 -5.78 5.27
CA ARG A 171 -3.73 -6.25 6.26
C ARG A 171 -4.34 -6.84 7.54
N PHE A 172 -5.61 -6.57 7.83
CA PHE A 172 -6.28 -7.02 9.07
C PHE A 172 -7.36 -8.08 8.86
N GLY A 173 -7.72 -8.43 7.61
CA GLY A 173 -9.00 -9.07 7.31
C GLY A 173 -8.99 -10.50 6.78
N ALA A 174 -8.47 -10.75 5.57
CA ALA A 174 -8.94 -11.95 4.84
C ALA A 174 -8.04 -12.52 3.72
N GLY A 175 -7.09 -11.76 3.17
CA GLY A 175 -6.45 -12.13 1.88
C GLY A 175 -5.30 -13.13 1.95
N ILE A 176 -4.58 -13.23 3.08
CA ILE A 176 -3.33 -14.00 3.14
C ILE A 176 -3.52 -15.43 3.71
N THR A 177 -4.62 -15.67 4.43
CA THR A 177 -4.89 -16.97 5.07
C THR A 177 -5.36 -18.06 4.09
N SER A 178 -5.88 -17.68 2.92
CA SER A 178 -6.44 -18.61 1.91
C SER A 178 -5.42 -19.10 0.89
N ARG A 179 -4.36 -18.34 0.59
CA ARG A 179 -3.43 -18.67 -0.51
C ARG A 179 -2.43 -19.80 -0.23
N ASN A 180 -2.23 -20.20 1.02
CA ASN A 180 -1.21 -21.19 1.41
C ASN A 180 -1.78 -22.54 1.90
N ILE A 181 -3.10 -22.74 1.78
CA ILE A 181 -3.76 -24.03 2.06
C ILE A 181 -4.04 -24.79 0.75
N ASP A 182 -4.28 -24.09 -0.36
CA ASP A 182 -4.68 -24.73 -1.62
C ASP A 182 -3.50 -25.26 -2.46
N SER A 183 -2.28 -24.74 -2.28
CA SER A 183 -1.09 -25.22 -3.01
C SER A 183 -0.55 -26.56 -2.49
N ASN A 184 -1.06 -27.06 -1.36
CA ASN A 184 -0.62 -28.33 -0.76
C ASN A 184 -1.67 -29.45 -0.81
N GLN A 185 -2.76 -29.26 -1.57
CA GLN A 185 -3.75 -30.31 -1.87
C GLN A 185 -3.77 -30.76 -3.34
N ALA A 186 -2.85 -30.27 -4.17
CA ALA A 186 -2.71 -30.71 -5.57
C ALA A 186 -1.65 -31.82 -5.77
N ASN A 187 -1.05 -32.36 -4.71
CA ASN A 187 -0.02 -33.40 -4.80
C ASN A 187 -0.07 -34.38 -3.60
N THR A 188 -1.19 -35.08 -3.43
CA THR A 188 -1.27 -36.41 -2.80
C THR A 188 -2.46 -37.18 -3.33
#